data_AF-A0A497J2J1-F1
#
_entry.id   AF-A0A497J2J1-F1
#
_cell.length_a   1.000
_cell.length_b   1.000
_cell.length_c   1.000
_cell.angle_alpha   90.00
_cell.angle_beta   90.00
_cell.angle_gamma   90.00
#
_symmetry.space_group_name_H-M   'P 1'
#
loop_
_entity.id
_entity.type
_entity.pdbx_description
1 polymer ?
#
loop_
_entity_poly.entity_id
_entity_poly.type
_entity_poly.pdbx_seq_one_letter_code
_entity_poly.pdbx_strand_id
1 'polypeptide(L)'
;VLTLSVEDLLERRLQTIVYRRGLASSLFQARQLITHGHISVAGRKITAPSYQVLVSEEDSIEYAEGSPYRSPDHPLRKALEAEAAMAEGSGVE
;
A
#
# COMPACT_ATOMS: atom_id res chain seq x y z
N VAL A 1 14.33 -22.29 -5.48
CA VAL A 1 14.02 -22.32 -4.04
C VAL A 1 15.24 -22.01 -3.18
N LEU A 2 16.40 -22.64 -3.43
CA LEU A 2 17.62 -22.45 -2.63
C LEU A 2 18.22 -21.02 -2.64
N THR A 3 17.75 -20.16 -3.54
CA THR A 3 18.18 -18.76 -3.66
C THR A 3 17.23 -17.76 -3.00
N LEU A 4 16.10 -18.21 -2.43
CA LEU A 4 15.15 -17.32 -1.78
C LEU A 4 15.74 -16.74 -0.50
N SER A 5 15.69 -15.41 -0.40
CA SER A 5 16.11 -14.63 0.74
C SER A 5 14.93 -14.30 1.65
N VAL A 6 15.20 -13.81 2.86
CA VAL A 6 14.14 -13.41 3.80
C VAL A 6 13.48 -12.12 3.32
N GLU A 7 14.25 -11.27 2.64
CA GLU A 7 13.83 -10.05 1.99
C GLU A 7 12.70 -10.32 0.99
N ASP A 8 12.84 -11.35 0.16
CA ASP A 8 11.81 -11.75 -0.83
C ASP A 8 10.45 -12.04 -0.16
N LEU A 9 10.47 -12.64 1.04
CA LEU A 9 9.25 -12.93 1.81
C LEU A 9 8.64 -11.67 2.42
N LEU A 10 9.49 -10.73 2.86
CA LEU A 10 9.05 -9.46 3.45
C LEU A 10 8.49 -8.50 2.39
N GLU A 11 9.01 -8.56 1.16
CA GLU A 11 8.52 -7.77 0.04
C GLU A 11 7.08 -8.15 -0.37
N ARG A 12 6.71 -9.42 -0.20
CA ARG A 12 5.35 -9.92 -0.53
C ARG A 12 4.28 -9.62 0.53
N ARG A 13 4.65 -8.96 1.63
CA ARG A 13 3.68 -8.58 2.68
C ARG A 13 2.81 -7.43 2.21
N LEU A 14 1.53 -7.47 2.61
CA LEU A 14 0.57 -6.42 2.33
C LEU A 14 1.08 -5.04 2.74
N GLN A 15 1.72 -4.92 3.92
CA GLN A 15 2.31 -3.66 4.38
C GLN A 15 3.34 -3.08 3.39
N THR A 16 4.24 -3.93 2.88
CA THR A 16 5.31 -3.50 1.96
C THR A 16 4.73 -3.15 0.59
N ILE A 17 3.76 -3.93 0.11
CA ILE A 17 3.10 -3.69 -1.18
C ILE A 17 2.28 -2.40 -1.15
N VAL A 18 1.52 -2.14 -0.08
CA VAL A 18 0.74 -0.91 0.08
C VAL A 18 1.63 0.33 0.04
N TYR A 19 2.81 0.26 0.67
CA TYR A 19 3.81 1.33 0.61
C TYR A 19 4.39 1.48 -0.80
N ARG A 20 4.80 0.38 -1.45
CA ARG A 20 5.33 0.41 -2.83
C ARG A 20 4.32 0.92 -3.86
N ARG A 21 3.02 0.69 -3.64
CA ARG A 21 1.94 1.23 -4.48
C ARG A 21 1.60 2.70 -4.23
N GLY A 22 2.28 3.37 -3.29
CA GLY A 22 2.02 4.78 -2.98
C GLY A 22 0.68 5.05 -2.28
N LEU A 23 0.01 4.00 -1.77
CA LEU A 23 -1.22 4.14 -0.99
C LEU A 23 -0.94 4.65 0.45
N ALA A 24 0.33 4.70 0.84
CA ALA A 24 0.81 5.23 2.10
C ALA A 24 2.20 5.85 1.89
N SER A 25 2.50 6.93 2.61
CA SER A 25 3.79 7.63 2.59
C SER A 25 4.86 6.93 3.41
N SER A 26 4.46 6.01 4.30
CA SER A 26 5.38 5.28 5.17
C SER A 26 4.88 3.88 5.47
N LEU A 27 5.80 2.96 5.75
CA LEU A 27 5.49 1.61 6.23
C LEU A 27 4.64 1.62 7.51
N PHE A 28 4.85 2.59 8.40
CA PHE A 28 4.05 2.71 9.63
C PHE A 28 2.61 3.14 9.32
N GLN A 29 2.46 4.08 8.40
CA GLN A 29 1.15 4.54 7.94
C GLN A 29 0.39 3.43 7.21
N ALA A 30 1.08 2.67 6.32
CA ALA A 30 0.50 1.50 5.67
C ALA A 30 -0.05 0.50 6.70
N ARG A 31 0.71 0.23 7.76
CA ARG A 31 0.28 -0.65 8.84
C ARG A 31 -0.96 -0.11 9.55
N GLN A 32 -0.99 1.18 9.86
CA GLN A 32 -2.15 1.82 10.49
C GLN A 32 -3.40 1.68 9.63
N LEU A 33 -3.30 2.00 8.34
CA LEU A 33 -4.41 1.87 7.38
C LEU A 33 -4.94 0.43 7.30
N ILE A 34 -4.04 -0.55 7.26
CA ILE A 34 -4.40 -1.97 7.27
C ILE A 34 -5.11 -2.34 8.58
N THR A 35 -4.50 -2.05 9.73
CA THR A 35 -5.07 -2.44 11.04
C THR A 35 -6.42 -1.78 11.34
N HIS A 36 -6.63 -0.57 10.85
CA HIS A 36 -7.89 0.16 10.99
C HIS A 36 -8.94 -0.25 9.93
N GLY A 37 -8.59 -1.14 9.00
CA GLY A 37 -9.53 -1.71 8.02
C GLY A 37 -9.82 -0.80 6.82
N HIS A 38 -8.88 0.10 6.48
CA HIS A 38 -9.01 1.01 5.34
C HIS A 38 -8.52 0.42 4.01
N ILE A 39 -7.91 -0.77 4.02
CA ILE A 39 -7.40 -1.46 2.83
C ILE A 39 -8.25 -2.69 2.53
N SER A 40 -8.58 -2.87 1.24
CA SER A 40 -9.19 -4.07 0.71
C SER A 40 -8.32 -4.69 -0.39
N VAL A 41 -8.32 -6.01 -0.44
CA VAL A 41 -7.65 -6.82 -1.47
C VAL A 41 -8.72 -7.67 -2.13
N ALA A 42 -8.92 -7.51 -3.45
CA ALA A 42 -9.94 -8.24 -4.21
C ALA A 42 -11.34 -8.15 -3.56
N GLY A 43 -11.74 -6.96 -3.11
CA GLY A 43 -13.03 -6.70 -2.45
C GLY A 43 -13.12 -7.16 -0.99
N ARG A 44 -12.10 -7.81 -0.44
CA ARG A 44 -12.08 -8.26 0.97
C ARG A 44 -11.26 -7.30 1.83
N LYS A 45 -11.83 -6.83 2.95
CA LYS A 45 -11.09 -6.03 3.94
C LYS A 45 -10.11 -6.93 4.69
N ILE A 46 -8.83 -6.58 4.65
CA ILE A 46 -7.78 -7.32 5.35
C ILE A 46 -7.18 -6.41 6.43
N THR A 47 -7.19 -6.88 7.68
CA THR A 47 -6.63 -6.15 8.83
C THR A 47 -5.25 -6.65 9.27
N ALA A 48 -4.76 -7.73 8.65
CA ALA A 48 -3.47 -8.33 8.96
C ALA A 48 -2.36 -7.77 8.05
N PRO A 49 -1.40 -6.98 8.57
CA PRO A 49 -0.29 -6.43 7.77
C PRO A 49 0.72 -7.48 7.31
N SER A 50 0.71 -8.66 7.95
CA SER A 50 1.54 -9.81 7.57
C SER A 50 0.91 -10.68 6.48
N TYR A 51 -0.26 -10.30 5.94
CA TYR A 51 -0.88 -11.03 4.83
C TYR A 51 0.08 -11.11 3.64
N GLN A 52 0.31 -12.31 3.13
CA GLN A 52 1.07 -12.51 1.91
C GLN A 52 0.13 -12.38 0.72
N VAL A 53 0.36 -11.34 -0.08
CA VAL A 53 -0.46 -11.05 -1.25
C VAL A 53 -0.07 -11.99 -2.38
N LEU A 54 -1.06 -12.60 -3.04
CA LEU A 54 -0.84 -13.38 -4.25
C LEU A 54 -0.59 -12.45 -5.44
N VAL A 55 0.19 -12.88 -6.43
CA VAL A 55 0.52 -12.05 -7.60
C VAL A 55 -0.76 -11.63 -8.35
N SER A 56 -1.76 -12.50 -8.40
CA SER A 56 -3.07 -12.21 -9.02
C SER A 56 -3.91 -11.18 -8.27
N GLU A 57 -3.68 -11.01 -6.97
CA GLU A 57 -4.47 -10.11 -6.11
C GLU A 57 -3.83 -8.72 -5.99
N GLU A 58 -2.57 -8.58 -6.39
CA GLU A 58 -1.79 -7.38 -6.21
C GLU A 58 -2.45 -6.16 -6.87
N ASP A 59 -2.98 -6.35 -8.09
CA ASP A 59 -3.66 -5.29 -8.84
C ASP A 59 -5.00 -4.88 -8.26
N SER A 60 -5.57 -5.72 -7.41
CA SER A 60 -6.87 -5.49 -6.76
C SER A 60 -6.74 -4.87 -5.35
N ILE A 61 -5.58 -4.29 -5.02
CA ILE A 61 -5.38 -3.58 -3.75
C ILE A 61 -5.91 -2.15 -3.89
N GLU A 62 -6.91 -1.82 -3.09
CA GLU A 62 -7.54 -0.51 -3.08
C GLU A 62 -7.97 -0.09 -1.66
N TYR A 63 -8.45 1.14 -1.53
CA TYR A 63 -9.08 1.57 -0.28
C TYR A 63 -10.47 0.95 -0.16
N ALA A 64 -10.80 0.51 1.05
CA ALA A 64 -12.11 -0.06 1.35
C ALA A 64 -13.24 0.94 1.05
N GLU A 65 -14.39 0.43 0.60
CA GLU A 65 -15.50 1.26 0.11
C GLU A 65 -16.04 2.27 1.13
N GLY A 66 -16.04 1.92 2.42
CA GLY A 66 -16.47 2.78 3.52
C GLY A 66 -15.38 3.67 4.12
N SER A 67 -14.20 3.73 3.49
CA SER A 67 -13.04 4.46 4.00
C SER A 67 -13.06 5.91 3.53
N PRO A 68 -12.82 6.91 4.42
CA PRO A 68 -12.71 8.31 4.01
C PRO A 68 -11.54 8.58 3.07
N TYR A 69 -10.55 7.68 3.03
CA TYR A 69 -9.37 7.76 2.16
C TYR A 69 -9.65 7.41 0.69
N ARG A 70 -10.84 6.86 0.38
CA ARG A 70 -11.24 6.61 -1.01
C ARG A 70 -11.51 7.91 -1.76
N SER A 71 -11.97 8.94 -1.06
CA SER A 71 -12.28 10.24 -1.66
C SER A 71 -11.00 10.96 -2.11
N PRO A 72 -10.95 11.46 -3.37
CA PRO A 72 -9.79 12.20 -3.88
C PRO A 72 -9.48 13.48 -3.09
N ASP A 73 -10.49 14.11 -2.50
CA ASP A 73 -10.34 15.39 -1.81
C ASP A 73 -9.66 15.32 -0.44
N HIS A 74 -9.41 14.12 0.09
CA HIS A 74 -8.85 13.95 1.42
C HIS A 74 -7.43 14.53 1.49
N PRO A 75 -7.07 15.32 2.52
CA PRO A 75 -5.77 15.98 2.62
C PRO A 75 -4.59 15.00 2.57
N LEU A 76 -4.76 13.81 3.16
CA LEU A 76 -3.74 12.75 3.08
C LEU A 76 -3.49 12.30 1.64
N ARG A 77 -4.52 12.25 0.79
CA ARG A 77 -4.38 11.84 -0.61
C ARG A 77 -3.68 12.92 -1.44
N LYS A 78 -4.04 14.19 -1.22
CA LYS A 78 -3.33 15.34 -1.80
C LYS A 78 -1.87 15.39 -1.39
N ALA A 79 -1.56 15.04 -0.14
CA ALA A 79 -0.19 14.94 0.34
C ALA A 79 0.57 13.81 -0.37
N LEU A 80 -0.03 12.62 -0.53
CA LEU A 80 0.57 11.50 -1.26
C LEU A 80 0.78 11.81 -2.73
N GLU A 81 -0.19 12.45 -3.38
CA GLU A 81 -0.11 12.86 -4.78
C GLU A 81 0.96 13.95 -4.99
N ALA A 82 1.07 14.89 -4.05
CA ALA A 82 2.14 15.89 -4.06
C ALA A 82 3.52 15.24 -3.85
N GLU A 83 3.62 14.26 -2.95
CA GLU A 83 4.86 13.52 -2.67
C GLU A 83 5.26 12.63 -3.87
N ALA A 84 4.30 11.99 -4.53
CA ALA A 84 4.51 11.25 -5.78
C ALA A 84 4.98 12.18 -6.92
N ALA A 85 4.34 13.34 -7.08
CA ALA A 85 4.76 14.35 -8.06
C ALA A 85 6.16 14.91 -7.78
N MET A 86 6.54 15.05 -6.50
CA MET A 86 7.90 15.46 -6.12
C MET A 86 8.94 14.36 -6.39
N ALA A 87 8.59 13.09 -6.17
CA ALA A 87 9.48 11.96 -6.47
C ALA A 87 9.76 11.85 -7.98
N GLU A 88 8.75 12.04 -8.83
CA GLU A 88 8.91 12.06 -10.29
C GLU A 88 9.79 13.24 -10.78
N GLY A 89 9.84 14.36 -10.05
CA GLY A 89 10.68 15.52 -10.36
C GLY A 89 12.17 15.34 -10.02
N SER A 90 12.52 14.42 -9.12
CA SER A 90 13.91 14.18 -8.69
C SER A 90 14.67 13.12 -9.50
N GLY A 91 14.05 12.57 -10.55
CA GLY A 91 14.61 11.50 -11.38
C GLY A 91 15.40 11.94 -12.62
N VAL A 92 15.70 13.23 -12.79
CA VAL A 92 16.56 13.74 -13.86
C VAL A 92 17.75 14.48 -13.25
N GLU A 93 18.81 13.73 -12.92
CA GLU A 93 20.23 14.11 -13.03
C GLU A 93 21.12 12.87 -12.83
#